data_AF-A0A1I1DMH5-F1
#
_entry.id   AF-A0A1I1DMH5-F1
#
_cell.length_a   1.000
_cell.length_b   1.000
_cell.length_c   1.000
_cell.angle_alpha   90.00
_cell.angle_beta   90.00
_cell.angle_gamma   90.00
#
_symmetry.space_group_name_H-M   'P 1'
#
loop_
_entity.id
_entity.type
_entity.pdbx_description
1 polymer ?
#
loop_
_entity_poly.entity_id
_entity_poly.type
_entity_poly.pdbx_seq_one_letter_code
_entity_poly.pdbx_strand_id
1 'polypeptide(L)' 'MLRYLVAIAIAFMATTALAQSQMYQEAQMNLRELGIQIEIPEDTDAAKLEQIILATEHAGMDKEATESQVKEILGME' A
#
# COMPACT_ATOMS: atom_id res chain seq x y z
N MET A 1 9.10 -45.77 -20.53
CA MET A 1 9.95 -44.91 -19.69
C MET A 1 9.19 -43.63 -19.40
N LEU A 2 9.19 -43.24 -18.12
CA LEU A 2 8.27 -42.32 -17.44
C LEU A 2 8.14 -40.92 -18.10
N ARG A 3 6.89 -40.47 -18.26
CA ARG A 3 6.48 -39.07 -18.34
C ARG A 3 7.02 -38.35 -17.10
N TYR A 4 8.01 -37.47 -17.27
CA TYR A 4 8.44 -36.59 -16.19
C TYR A 4 7.36 -35.54 -15.93
N LEU A 5 6.82 -35.66 -14.74
CA LEU A 5 5.78 -34.85 -14.12
C LEU A 5 6.23 -33.38 -14.06
N VAL A 6 5.38 -32.49 -14.57
CA VAL A 6 4.56 -31.53 -13.81
C VAL A 6 5.31 -30.27 -13.40
N ALA A 7 4.85 -29.18 -14.02
CA ALA A 7 5.15 -27.79 -13.75
C ALA A 7 5.19 -27.46 -12.26
N ILE A 8 6.33 -26.96 -11.79
CA ILE A 8 6.43 -26.23 -10.53
C ILE A 8 6.75 -24.79 -10.88
N ALA A 9 5.70 -24.01 -11.14
CA ALA A 9 5.80 -22.57 -11.34
C ALA A 9 4.52 -21.87 -10.84
N ILE A 10 4.00 -22.25 -9.65
CA ILE A 10 2.80 -21.63 -9.08
C ILE A 10 2.93 -21.58 -7.55
N ALA A 11 3.90 -20.83 -7.04
CA ALA A 11 3.99 -20.55 -5.60
C ALA A 11 4.34 -19.10 -5.26
N PHE A 12 4.78 -18.30 -6.24
CA PHE A 12 5.29 -16.93 -6.00
C PHE A 12 4.24 -15.82 -6.03
N MET A 13 3.00 -16.09 -6.46
CA MET A 13 1.98 -15.06 -6.63
C MET A 13 1.07 -14.84 -5.40
N ALA A 14 1.09 -15.74 -4.40
CA ALA A 14 0.18 -15.63 -3.25
C ALA A 14 0.71 -14.73 -2.11
N THR A 15 2.02 -14.51 -2.03
CA THR A 15 2.65 -13.74 -0.95
C THR A 15 2.53 -12.23 -1.13
N THR A 16 2.42 -11.75 -2.37
CA THR A 16 2.37 -10.31 -2.68
C THR A 16 1.01 -9.67 -2.38
N ALA A 17 -0.09 -10.39 -2.64
CA ALA A 17 -1.44 -9.89 -2.37
C ALA A 17 -1.72 -9.72 -0.87
N LEU A 18 -1.19 -10.61 -0.02
CA LEU A 18 -1.34 -10.51 1.43
C LEU A 18 -0.55 -9.33 2.01
N ALA A 19 0.68 -9.10 1.53
CA ALA A 19 1.50 -7.97 1.97
C ALA A 19 0.87 -6.63 1.57
N GLN A 20 0.38 -6.51 0.33
CA GLN A 20 -0.31 -5.32 -0.15
C GLN A 20 -1.57 -5.01 0.68
N SER A 21 -2.35 -6.04 1.05
CA SER A 21 -3.53 -5.86 1.89
C SER A 21 -3.20 -5.33 3.28
N GLN A 22 -2.09 -5.76 3.89
CA GLN A 22 -1.67 -5.25 5.20
C GLN A 22 -1.22 -3.79 5.11
N MET A 23 -0.41 -3.47 4.10
CA MET A 23 0.06 -2.11 3.85
C MET A 23 -1.10 -1.15 3.56
N TYR A 24 -2.11 -1.60 2.82
CA TYR A 24 -3.31 -0.81 2.58
C TYR A 24 -4.04 -0.47 3.89
N GLN A 25 -4.26 -1.46 4.75
CA GLN A 25 -4.93 -1.24 6.03
C GLN A 25 -4.13 -0.31 6.93
N GLU A 26 -2.81 -0.46 6.97
CA GLU A 26 -1.91 0.39 7.75
C GLU A 26 -1.93 1.84 7.25
N ALA A 27 -1.74 2.06 5.95
CA ALA A 27 -1.79 3.38 5.33
C ALA A 27 -3.14 4.07 5.59
N GLN A 28 -4.24 3.36 5.39
CA GLN A 28 -5.60 3.88 5.61
C GLN A 28 -5.87 4.19 7.09
N MET A 29 -5.33 3.38 8.00
CA MET A 29 -5.42 3.59 9.45
C MET A 29 -4.64 4.84 9.87
N ASN A 30 -3.39 4.98 9.43
CA ASN A 30 -2.55 6.12 9.77
C ASN A 30 -3.17 7.44 9.28
N LEU A 31 -3.70 7.47 8.05
CA LEU A 31 -4.44 8.63 7.54
C LEU A 31 -5.63 8.96 8.43
N ARG A 32 -6.41 7.95 8.84
CA ARG A 32 -7.56 8.14 9.73
C ARG A 32 -7.14 8.62 11.11
N GLU A 33 -6.05 8.12 11.67
CA GLU A 33 -5.50 8.57 12.97
C GLU A 33 -5.04 10.03 12.93
N LEU A 34 -4.45 10.46 11.80
CA LEU A 34 -4.12 11.85 11.52
C LEU A 34 -5.36 12.71 11.21
N GLY A 35 -6.54 12.10 11.12
CA GLY A 35 -7.80 12.75 10.75
C GLY A 35 -7.88 13.18 9.28
N ILE A 36 -7.02 12.64 8.42
CA ILE A 36 -6.99 12.88 6.99
C ILE A 36 -8.08 12.02 6.34
N GLN A 37 -9.01 12.65 5.61
CA GLN A 37 -10.14 11.98 4.94
C GLN A 37 -9.78 11.65 3.49
N ILE A 38 -8.73 10.87 3.29
CA ILE A 38 -8.35 10.33 1.97
C ILE A 38 -8.65 8.84 1.95
N GLU A 39 -9.35 8.38 0.91
CA GLU A 39 -9.52 6.97 0.62
C GLU A 39 -8.43 6.55 -0.36
N ILE A 40 -7.62 5.60 0.06
CA ILE A 40 -6.62 4.99 -0.81
C ILE A 40 -7.37 4.03 -1.76
N PRO A 41 -7.13 4.08 -3.07
CA PRO A 41 -7.67 3.09 -4.00
C PRO A 41 -7.15 1.67 -3.69
N GLU A 42 -8.01 0.64 -3.75
CA GLU A 42 -7.59 -0.76 -3.49
C GLU A 42 -6.58 -1.30 -4.52
N ASP A 43 -6.54 -0.70 -5.70
CA ASP A 43 -5.58 -0.99 -6.77
C ASP A 43 -4.24 -0.25 -6.62
N THR A 44 -4.06 0.51 -5.54
CA THR A 44 -2.80 1.22 -5.25
C THR A 44 -1.65 0.24 -5.08
N ASP A 45 -0.61 0.40 -5.89
CA ASP A 45 0.60 -0.42 -5.83
C ASP A 45 1.24 -0.40 -4.44
N ALA A 46 1.84 -1.52 -4.04
CA ALA A 46 2.57 -1.64 -2.79
C ALA A 46 3.61 -0.51 -2.59
N ALA A 47 4.35 -0.13 -3.65
CA ALA A 47 5.33 0.95 -3.57
C ALA A 47 4.71 2.33 -3.24
N LYS A 48 3.46 2.59 -3.64
CA LYS A 48 2.73 3.81 -3.29
C LYS A 48 2.19 3.72 -1.86
N LEU A 49 1.66 2.58 -1.46
CA LEU A 49 1.21 2.33 -0.09
C LEU A 49 2.35 2.53 0.92
N GLU A 50 3.54 2.03 0.64
CA GLU A 50 4.73 2.21 1.49
C GLU A 50 5.11 3.69 1.63
N GLN A 51 5.07 4.46 0.53
CA GLN A 51 5.32 5.90 0.57
C GLN A 51 4.29 6.64 1.42
N ILE A 52 3.01 6.24 1.36
CA ILE A 52 1.94 6.81 2.19
C ILE A 52 2.20 6.49 3.66
N ILE A 53 2.54 5.24 4.00
CA ILE A 53 2.87 4.85 5.37
C ILE A 53 4.02 5.71 5.91
N LEU A 54 5.13 5.81 5.17
CA LEU A 54 6.28 6.62 5.57
C LEU A 54 5.94 8.10 5.76
N ALA A 55 5.13 8.67 4.85
CA ALA A 55 4.67 10.05 4.96
C ALA A 55 3.81 10.26 6.23
N THR A 56 2.94 9.29 6.55
CA THR A 56 2.07 9.36 7.71
C THR A 56 2.77 9.09 9.05
N GLU A 57 3.78 8.21 9.10
CA GLU A 57 4.59 7.97 10.30
C GLU A 57 5.42 9.20 10.69
N HIS A 58 5.89 9.97 9.69
CA HIS A 58 6.65 11.20 9.90
C HIS A 58 5.77 12.46 9.98
N ALA A 59 4.45 12.31 9.85
CA ALA A 59 3.51 13.42 9.76
C ALA A 59 3.52 14.34 10.98
N GLY A 60 3.85 13.80 12.18
CA GLY A 60 4.27 14.51 13.40
C GLY A 60 3.45 15.72 13.87
N MET A 61 3.44 16.82 13.10
CA MET A 61 2.73 18.07 13.37
C MET A 61 2.07 18.75 12.16
N ASP A 62 2.30 18.31 10.92
CA ASP A 62 1.77 18.99 9.72
C ASP A 62 0.85 18.08 8.90
N LYS A 63 -0.42 18.09 9.30
CA LYS A 63 -1.48 17.34 8.67
C LYS A 63 -1.74 17.78 7.23
N GLU A 64 -1.68 19.08 6.94
CA GLU A 64 -1.96 19.60 5.60
C GLU A 64 -0.85 19.23 4.62
N ALA A 65 0.42 19.32 5.05
CA ALA A 65 1.55 18.86 4.24
C ALA A 65 1.47 17.36 3.95
N THR A 66 1.12 16.56 4.98
CA THR A 66 0.94 15.11 4.81
C THR A 66 -0.22 14.80 3.86
N GLU A 67 -1.35 15.50 3.98
CA GLU A 67 -2.50 15.32 3.11
C GLU A 67 -2.17 15.65 1.65
N SER A 68 -1.47 16.77 1.41
CA SER A 68 -1.02 17.16 0.08
C SER A 68 -0.07 16.12 -0.51
N GLN A 69 0.90 15.65 0.28
CA GLN A 69 1.87 14.64 -0.16
C GLN A 69 1.19 13.30 -0.49
N VAL A 70 0.20 12.88 0.30
CA VAL A 70 -0.57 11.66 0.03
C VAL A 70 -1.39 11.80 -1.25
N LYS A 71 -1.99 12.97 -1.51
CA LYS A 71 -2.70 13.24 -2.78
C LYS A 71 -1.75 13.20 -3.98
N GLU A 72 -0.55 13.74 -3.84
CA GLU A 72 0.49 13.69 -4.88
C GLU A 72 0.90 12.24 -5.19
N ILE A 73 1.17 11.43 -4.15
CA ILE A 73 1.51 9.99 -4.31
C ILE A 73 0.38 9.22 -5.01
N LEU A 74 -0.87 9.55 -4.68
CA LEU A 74 -2.05 8.95 -5.29
C LEU A 74 -2.37 9.51 -6.68
N GLY A 75 -1.80 10.64 -7.07
CA GLY A 75 -2.06 11.31 -8.35
C GLY A 75 -3.44 11.96 -8.43
N MET A 76 -3.93 12.51 -7.31
CA MET A 76 -5.25 13.14 -7.19
C MET A 76 -5.23 14.68 -7.35
N GLU A 77 -4.06 15.25 -7.70
CA GLU A 77 -3.87 16.69 -8.03
C GLU A 77 -4.06 17.02 -9.51
#